data_AF-A0A9P7JCX4-F1
#
_entry.id   AF-A0A9P7JCX4-F1
#
_cell.length_a   1.000
_cell.length_b   1.000
_cell.length_c   1.000
_cell.angle_alpha   90.00
_cell.angle_beta   90.00
_cell.angle_gamma   90.00
#
_symmetry.space_group_name_H-M   'P 1'
#
loop_
_entity.id
_entity.type
_entity.pdbx_description
1 polymer ?
#
loop_
_entity_poly.entity_id
_entity_poly.type
_entity_poly.pdbx_seq_one_letter_code
_entity_poly.pdbx_strand_id
1 'polypeptide(L)'
;MQPSASAIPDFYYALFAFYEPALTILGFIGAVHDPETTHNTQAPWPVDNPPPTSLPKASIVTVIQLAHVCALMGVVNFFVLTAIRKHLSTQPAIQEKIVFALMTPLLMGDCMHLFVTLWALGDERWDVSQWSPMLWTTIVLGFSLMIPRIMWHLGIWRYVDACDRQADVATDEKK
;
A
#
# COMPACT_ATOMS: atom_id res chain seq x y z
N MET A 1 1.45 -8.81 -26.84
CA MET A 1 1.71 -7.70 -25.91
C MET A 1 3.20 -7.44 -25.97
N GLN A 2 3.65 -6.22 -26.27
CA GLN A 2 5.09 -5.94 -26.25
C GLN A 2 5.61 -6.11 -24.81
N PRO A 3 6.79 -6.72 -24.59
CA PRO A 3 7.38 -6.79 -23.26
C PRO A 3 7.58 -5.36 -22.76
N SER A 4 7.14 -5.08 -21.54
CA SER A 4 7.36 -3.75 -20.96
C SER A 4 8.85 -3.55 -20.75
N ALA A 5 9.41 -2.44 -21.19
CA ALA A 5 10.85 -2.17 -21.06
C ALA A 5 11.29 -1.84 -19.61
N SER A 6 10.40 -1.96 -18.62
CA SER A 6 10.63 -1.57 -17.23
C SER A 6 9.95 -2.55 -16.28
N ALA A 7 10.61 -2.86 -15.17
CA ALA A 7 10.04 -3.63 -14.06
C ALA A 7 9.01 -2.81 -13.25
N ILE A 8 9.03 -1.48 -13.39
CA ILE A 8 7.98 -0.58 -12.89
C ILE A 8 7.45 0.34 -14.01
N PRO A 9 6.51 -0.15 -14.82
CA PRO A 9 5.82 0.66 -15.82
C PRO A 9 4.98 1.79 -15.21
N ASP A 10 4.49 2.68 -16.07
CA ASP A 10 3.80 3.91 -15.69
C ASP A 10 2.62 3.69 -14.75
N PHE A 11 1.84 2.64 -14.97
CA PHE A 11 0.73 2.30 -14.10
C PHE A 11 1.17 2.04 -12.65
N TYR A 12 2.11 1.11 -12.44
CA TYR A 12 2.62 0.79 -11.10
C TYR A 12 3.40 1.94 -10.48
N TYR A 13 4.09 2.74 -11.29
CA TYR A 13 4.77 3.94 -10.82
C TYR A 13 3.78 4.99 -10.35
N ALA A 14 2.72 5.28 -11.12
CA ALA A 14 1.67 6.20 -10.72
C ALA A 14 1.01 5.77 -9.40
N LEU A 15 0.74 4.47 -9.27
CA LEU A 15 0.08 3.92 -8.09
C LEU A 15 0.97 3.99 -6.84
N PHE A 16 2.18 3.43 -6.89
CA PHE A 16 3.02 3.28 -5.69
C PHE A 16 3.93 4.48 -5.40
N ALA A 17 4.24 5.32 -6.40
CA ALA A 17 5.05 6.52 -6.19
C ALA A 17 4.20 7.78 -5.97
N PHE A 18 2.93 7.84 -6.39
CA PHE A 18 2.11 9.05 -6.21
C PHE A 18 0.81 8.80 -5.44
N TYR A 19 0.00 7.82 -5.86
CA TYR A 19 -1.27 7.55 -5.20
C TYR A 19 -1.09 7.07 -3.76
N GLU A 20 -0.26 6.04 -3.52
CA GLU A 20 0.02 5.53 -2.18
C GLU A 20 0.63 6.59 -1.24
N PRO A 21 1.66 7.37 -1.65
CA PRO A 21 2.23 8.41 -0.80
C PRO A 21 1.22 9.53 -0.52
N ALA A 22 0.42 9.92 -1.50
CA ALA A 22 -0.65 10.90 -1.27
C ALA A 22 -1.68 10.39 -0.25
N LEU A 23 -2.14 9.14 -0.37
CA LEU A 23 -3.08 8.54 0.57
C LEU A 23 -2.54 8.53 2.01
N THR A 24 -1.30 8.06 2.18
CA THR A 24 -0.69 7.93 3.51
C THR A 24 -0.39 9.28 4.15
N ILE A 25 0.04 10.28 3.36
CA ILE A 25 0.23 11.66 3.82
C ILE A 25 -1.10 12.31 4.19
N LEU A 26 -2.15 12.14 3.38
CA LEU A 26 -3.48 12.65 3.68
C LEU A 26 -4.06 12.02 4.96
N GLY A 27 -3.88 10.72 5.15
CA GLY A 27 -4.24 10.02 6.39
C GLY A 27 -3.51 10.60 7.60
N PHE A 28 -2.21 10.90 7.47
CA PHE A 28 -1.44 11.56 8.52
C PHE A 28 -1.93 12.98 8.83
N ILE A 29 -2.17 13.80 7.81
CA ILE A 29 -2.73 15.15 8.00
C ILE A 29 -4.09 15.07 8.71
N GLY A 30 -4.95 14.12 8.32
CA GLY A 30 -6.23 13.87 8.99
C GLY A 30 -6.08 13.50 10.46
N ALA A 31 -5.17 12.60 10.79
CA ALA A 31 -4.89 12.18 12.16
C ALA A 31 -4.33 13.30 13.04
N VAL A 32 -3.53 14.21 12.47
CA VAL A 32 -3.01 15.38 13.19
C VAL A 32 -4.10 16.44 13.39
N HIS A 33 -4.97 16.63 12.40
CA HIS A 33 -6.04 17.61 12.45
C HIS A 33 -7.13 17.21 13.45
N ASP A 34 -7.55 15.94 13.46
CA ASP A 34 -8.56 15.41 14.37
C ASP A 34 -8.20 13.98 14.84
N PRO A 35 -7.32 13.86 15.84
CA PRO A 35 -6.91 12.56 16.37
C PRO A 35 -8.05 11.83 17.09
N GLU A 36 -9.03 12.55 17.64
CA GLU A 36 -10.15 11.96 18.38
C GLU A 36 -11.10 11.24 17.44
N THR A 37 -11.55 11.91 16.37
CA THR A 37 -12.37 11.27 15.34
C THR A 37 -11.59 10.16 14.66
N THR A 38 -10.31 10.35 14.35
CA THR A 38 -9.47 9.31 13.73
C THR A 38 -9.38 8.06 14.59
N HIS A 39 -9.21 8.21 15.91
CA HIS A 39 -9.19 7.08 16.84
C HIS A 39 -10.58 6.43 16.98
N ASN A 40 -11.60 7.24 17.25
CA ASN A 40 -12.94 6.75 17.57
C ASN A 40 -13.64 6.13 16.36
N THR A 41 -13.22 6.41 15.14
CA THR A 41 -13.82 5.80 13.94
C THR A 41 -13.08 4.56 13.44
N GLN A 42 -12.01 4.09 14.11
CA GLN A 42 -11.31 2.86 13.70
C GLN A 42 -12.18 1.59 13.77
N ALA A 43 -13.19 1.58 14.65
CA ALA A 43 -14.10 0.46 14.85
C ALA A 43 -15.52 0.97 15.18
N PRO A 44 -16.58 0.18 14.94
CA PRO A 44 -17.92 0.53 15.40
C PRO A 44 -17.98 0.55 16.94
N TRP A 45 -18.82 1.43 17.48
CA TRP A 45 -19.11 1.47 18.91
C TRP A 45 -20.48 0.87 19.18
N PRO A 46 -20.64 0.03 20.23
CA PRO A 46 -21.94 -0.42 20.68
C PRO A 46 -22.82 0.77 21.06
N VAL A 47 -24.13 0.68 20.78
CA VAL A 47 -25.11 1.74 21.13
C VAL A 47 -25.06 2.09 22.61
N ASP A 48 -24.88 1.08 23.47
CA ASP A 48 -24.86 1.23 24.92
C ASP A 48 -23.50 1.71 25.47
N ASN A 49 -22.48 1.82 24.62
CA ASN A 49 -21.14 2.28 24.99
C ASN A 49 -20.57 3.20 23.90
N PRO A 50 -21.04 4.46 23.82
CA PRO A 50 -20.60 5.39 22.79
C PRO A 50 -19.12 5.78 22.94
N PRO A 51 -18.49 6.32 21.88
CA PRO A 51 -17.10 6.76 21.93
C PRO A 51 -16.87 7.82 23.03
N PRO A 52 -15.69 7.82 23.66
CA PRO A 52 -15.34 8.84 24.64
C PRO A 52 -15.21 10.22 23.97
N THR A 53 -15.66 11.25 24.69
CA THR A 53 -15.60 12.66 24.25
C THR A 53 -14.22 13.30 24.40
N SER A 54 -13.30 12.63 25.08
CA SER A 54 -11.91 13.04 25.18
C SER A 54 -11.03 11.81 25.31
N LEU A 55 -9.86 11.84 24.67
CA LEU A 55 -8.91 10.74 24.73
C LEU A 55 -7.77 11.00 25.70
N PRO A 56 -7.29 9.95 26.40
CA PRO A 56 -6.02 10.04 27.11
C PRO A 56 -4.90 10.48 26.16
N LYS A 57 -3.95 11.28 26.66
CA LYS A 57 -2.80 11.75 25.86
C LYS A 57 -2.02 10.61 25.21
N ALA A 58 -1.93 9.46 25.89
CA ALA A 58 -1.29 8.28 25.35
C ALA A 58 -1.96 7.80 24.05
N SER A 59 -3.30 7.71 24.02
CA SER A 59 -4.07 7.32 22.83
C SER A 59 -3.88 8.29 21.67
N ILE A 60 -3.87 9.61 21.97
CA ILE A 60 -3.62 10.66 20.97
C ILE A 60 -2.22 10.50 20.36
N VAL A 61 -1.19 10.30 21.19
CA VAL A 61 0.18 10.10 20.70
C VAL A 61 0.26 8.81 19.86
N THR A 62 -0.38 7.72 20.30
CA THR A 62 -0.38 6.45 19.57
C THR A 62 -1.01 6.58 18.18
N VAL A 63 -2.17 7.22 18.03
CA VAL A 63 -2.84 7.35 16.73
C VAL A 63 -2.05 8.25 15.77
N ILE A 64 -1.46 9.34 16.27
CA ILE A 64 -0.62 10.22 15.47
C ILE A 64 0.67 9.51 15.03
N GLN A 65 1.32 8.76 15.92
CA GLN A 65 2.52 8.00 15.59
C GLN A 65 2.24 6.89 14.57
N LEU A 66 1.11 6.19 14.70
CA LEU A 66 0.65 5.23 13.71
C LEU A 66 0.52 5.88 12.33
N ALA A 67 -0.22 7.00 12.24
CA ALA A 67 -0.44 7.69 10.98
C ALA A 67 0.88 8.26 10.40
N HIS A 68 1.79 8.74 11.26
CA HIS A 68 3.12 9.19 10.86
C HIS A 68 3.95 8.07 10.21
N VAL A 69 3.98 6.87 10.81
CA VAL A 69 4.70 5.73 10.23
C VAL A 69 4.11 5.33 8.87
N CYS A 70 2.79 5.38 8.71
CA CYS A 70 2.16 5.15 7.40
C CYS A 70 2.62 6.18 6.36
N ALA A 71 2.60 7.47 6.69
CA ALA A 71 3.09 8.53 5.79
C ALA A 71 4.58 8.36 5.45
N LEU A 72 5.40 7.98 6.43
CA LEU A 72 6.82 7.70 6.22
C LEU A 72 7.02 6.57 5.19
N MET A 73 6.26 5.48 5.29
CA MET A 73 6.32 4.38 4.31
C MET A 73 5.96 4.84 2.89
N GLY A 74 4.93 5.68 2.75
CA GLY A 74 4.59 6.28 1.45
C GLY A 74 5.73 7.15 0.90
N VAL A 75 6.32 8.00 1.74
CA VAL A 75 7.47 8.84 1.34
C VAL A 75 8.67 7.98 0.91
N VAL A 76 8.97 6.90 1.63
CA VAL A 76 10.01 5.93 1.26
C VAL A 76 9.71 5.33 -0.12
N ASN A 77 8.48 4.91 -0.39
CA ASN A 77 8.09 4.36 -1.69
C ASN A 77 8.30 5.37 -2.83
N PHE A 78 7.88 6.62 -2.65
CA PHE A 78 8.11 7.67 -3.63
C PHE A 78 9.59 7.81 -3.98
N PHE A 79 10.45 7.99 -2.98
CA PHE A 79 11.87 8.23 -3.22
C PHE A 79 12.59 7.01 -3.80
N VAL A 80 12.34 5.82 -3.26
CA VAL A 80 12.99 4.59 -3.72
C VAL A 80 12.56 4.25 -5.14
N LEU A 81 11.26 4.29 -5.45
CA LEU A 81 10.77 3.98 -6.80
C LEU A 81 11.22 5.02 -7.82
N THR A 82 11.24 6.30 -7.46
CA THR A 82 11.78 7.37 -8.32
C THR A 82 13.26 7.14 -8.60
N ALA A 83 14.06 6.80 -7.59
CA ALA A 83 15.48 6.53 -7.75
C ALA A 83 15.72 5.31 -8.66
N ILE A 84 15.00 4.20 -8.43
CA ILE A 84 15.09 2.99 -9.25
C ILE A 84 14.75 3.32 -10.71
N ARG A 85 13.63 4.00 -10.95
CA ARG A 85 13.16 4.33 -12.31
C ARG A 85 14.13 5.27 -13.04
N LYS A 86 14.73 6.23 -12.32
CA LYS A 86 15.66 7.21 -12.90
C LYS A 86 17.05 6.63 -13.17
N HIS A 87 17.57 5.79 -12.26
CA HIS A 87 18.97 5.37 -12.28
C HIS A 87 19.19 3.95 -12.81
N LEU A 88 18.14 3.13 -12.91
CA LEU A 88 18.22 1.73 -13.35
C LEU A 88 17.35 1.44 -14.59
N SER A 89 16.94 2.48 -15.33
CA SER A 89 16.12 2.34 -16.54
C SER A 89 16.78 1.48 -17.63
N THR A 90 18.11 1.42 -17.66
CA THR A 90 18.88 0.59 -18.60
C THR A 90 19.15 -0.82 -18.10
N GLN A 91 18.80 -1.13 -16.85
CA GLN A 91 19.10 -2.41 -16.17
C GLN A 91 17.82 -3.02 -15.58
N PRO A 92 16.85 -3.43 -16.42
CA PRO A 92 15.53 -3.87 -15.98
C PRO A 92 15.57 -5.11 -15.07
N ALA A 93 16.55 -6.00 -15.25
CA ALA A 93 16.76 -7.15 -14.38
C ALA A 93 17.15 -6.75 -12.94
N ILE A 94 17.98 -5.72 -12.77
CA ILE A 94 18.34 -5.19 -11.44
C ILE A 94 17.16 -4.40 -10.88
N GLN A 95 16.50 -3.62 -11.73
CA GLN A 95 15.29 -2.88 -11.39
C GLN A 95 14.24 -3.81 -10.78
N GLU A 96 13.96 -4.95 -11.42
CA GLU A 96 13.01 -5.95 -10.93
C GLU A 96 13.40 -6.47 -9.55
N LYS A 97 14.65 -6.86 -9.33
CA LYS A 97 15.11 -7.40 -8.04
C LYS A 97 14.93 -6.41 -6.89
N ILE A 98 15.23 -5.13 -7.12
CA ILE A 98 15.09 -4.10 -6.08
C ILE A 98 13.62 -3.76 -5.85
N VAL A 99 12.81 -3.63 -6.90
CA VAL A 99 11.36 -3.42 -6.75
C VAL A 99 10.71 -4.61 -6.06
N PHE A 100 11.16 -5.84 -6.33
CA PHE A 100 10.71 -7.04 -5.63
C PHE A 100 11.01 -6.95 -4.13
N ALA A 101 12.27 -6.63 -3.78
CA ALA A 101 12.68 -6.46 -2.38
C ALA A 101 11.91 -5.35 -1.65
N LEU A 102 11.45 -4.31 -2.35
CA LEU A 102 10.58 -3.27 -1.80
C LEU A 102 9.12 -3.73 -1.69
N MET A 103 8.56 -4.31 -2.74
CA MET A 103 7.13 -4.62 -2.84
C MET A 103 6.72 -5.83 -1.99
N THR A 104 7.62 -6.80 -1.77
CA THR A 104 7.32 -7.98 -0.95
C THR A 104 6.96 -7.64 0.51
N PRO A 105 7.78 -6.90 1.28
CA PRO A 105 7.40 -6.55 2.65
C PRO A 105 6.16 -5.65 2.70
N LEU A 106 5.94 -4.81 1.70
CA LEU A 106 4.73 -3.99 1.62
C LEU A 106 3.48 -4.83 1.38
N LEU A 107 3.54 -5.81 0.48
CA LEU A 107 2.43 -6.76 0.27
C LEU A 107 2.15 -7.57 1.54
N MET A 108 3.20 -8.02 2.24
CA MET A 108 3.03 -8.66 3.55
C MET A 108 2.37 -7.70 4.55
N GLY A 109 2.77 -6.43 4.54
CA GLY A 109 2.16 -5.36 5.33
C GLY A 109 0.67 -5.19 5.03
N ASP A 110 0.28 -5.14 3.76
CA ASP A 110 -1.12 -5.02 3.33
C ASP A 110 -1.96 -6.21 3.84
N CYS A 111 -1.45 -7.44 3.67
CA CYS A 111 -2.11 -8.66 4.15
C CYS A 111 -2.26 -8.66 5.68
N MET A 112 -1.18 -8.34 6.40
CA MET A 112 -1.18 -8.30 7.86
C MET A 112 -2.07 -7.18 8.39
N HIS A 113 -2.08 -6.01 7.74
CA HIS A 113 -2.90 -4.88 8.12
C HIS A 113 -4.40 -5.22 8.02
N LEU A 114 -4.84 -5.80 6.89
CA LEU A 114 -6.22 -6.24 6.72
C LEU A 114 -6.58 -7.37 7.69
N PHE A 115 -5.70 -8.36 7.85
CA PHE A 115 -5.91 -9.47 8.78
C PHE A 115 -6.07 -8.99 10.22
N VAL A 116 -5.14 -8.18 10.73
CA VAL A 116 -5.18 -7.66 12.10
C VAL A 116 -6.40 -6.76 12.31
N THR A 117 -6.76 -5.93 11.32
CA THR A 117 -7.95 -5.08 11.38
C THR A 117 -9.21 -5.93 11.59
N LEU A 118 -9.44 -6.92 10.71
CA LEU A 118 -10.60 -7.80 10.78
C LEU A 118 -10.57 -8.73 11.99
N TRP A 119 -9.39 -9.15 12.45
CA TRP A 119 -9.25 -9.95 13.66
C TRP A 119 -9.58 -9.13 14.91
N ALA A 120 -9.09 -7.89 15.00
CA ALA A 120 -9.35 -6.99 16.13
C ALA A 120 -10.81 -6.56 16.24
N LEU A 121 -11.54 -6.53 15.12
CA LEU A 121 -12.99 -6.28 15.08
C LEU A 121 -13.82 -7.40 15.73
N GLY A 122 -13.27 -8.62 15.88
CA GLY A 122 -14.02 -9.74 16.46
C GLY A 122 -15.26 -10.09 15.63
N ASP A 123 -16.43 -10.17 16.25
CA ASP A 123 -17.68 -10.52 15.58
C ASP A 123 -18.20 -9.41 14.65
N GLU A 124 -17.85 -8.14 14.92
CA GLU A 124 -18.24 -6.95 14.13
C GLU A 124 -17.65 -6.97 12.71
N ARG A 125 -16.66 -7.82 12.43
CA ARG A 125 -16.08 -7.98 11.09
C ARG A 125 -17.09 -8.51 10.06
N TRP A 126 -18.19 -9.10 10.51
CA TRP A 126 -19.24 -9.61 9.63
C TRP A 126 -20.45 -8.68 9.54
N ASP A 127 -20.59 -7.71 10.45
CA ASP A 127 -21.64 -6.69 10.39
C ASP A 127 -21.17 -5.48 9.57
N VAL A 128 -21.03 -5.72 8.27
CA VAL A 128 -20.57 -4.75 7.28
C VAL A 128 -21.48 -3.50 7.22
N SER A 129 -22.72 -3.62 7.69
CA SER A 129 -23.69 -2.51 7.71
C SER A 129 -23.37 -1.45 8.78
N GLN A 130 -22.69 -1.86 9.85
CA GLN A 130 -22.31 -0.99 10.97
C GLN A 130 -20.90 -0.40 10.84
N TRP A 131 -20.17 -0.76 9.79
CA TRP A 131 -18.82 -0.27 9.59
C TRP A 131 -18.80 1.25 9.43
N SER A 132 -17.90 1.88 10.18
CA SER A 132 -17.68 3.32 10.08
C SER A 132 -17.14 3.68 8.68
N PRO A 133 -17.30 4.94 8.24
CA PRO A 133 -16.69 5.42 7.00
C PRO A 133 -15.16 5.22 6.99
N MET A 134 -14.51 5.36 8.14
CA MET A 134 -13.06 5.15 8.26
C MET A 134 -12.68 3.68 8.10
N LEU A 135 -13.44 2.74 8.69
CA LEU A 135 -13.20 1.31 8.51
C LEU A 135 -13.40 0.89 7.04
N TRP A 136 -14.47 1.36 6.39
CA TRP A 136 -14.67 1.17 4.96
C TRP A 136 -13.49 1.70 4.13
N THR A 137 -13.01 2.89 4.48
CA THR A 137 -11.86 3.51 3.81
C THR A 137 -10.60 2.65 3.99
N THR A 138 -10.31 2.18 5.20
CA THR A 138 -9.17 1.30 5.48
C THR A 138 -9.21 0.02 4.65
N ILE A 139 -10.37 -0.65 4.58
CA ILE A 139 -10.51 -1.89 3.82
C ILE A 139 -10.39 -1.65 2.31
N VAL A 140 -11.13 -0.68 1.76
CA VAL A 140 -11.13 -0.39 0.32
C VAL A 140 -9.78 0.10 -0.16
N LEU A 141 -9.14 1.02 0.57
CA LEU A 141 -7.80 1.50 0.22
C LEU A 141 -6.73 0.44 0.44
N GLY A 142 -6.89 -0.43 1.45
CA GLY A 142 -6.03 -1.60 1.63
C GLY A 142 -6.06 -2.51 0.40
N PHE A 143 -7.26 -2.83 -0.12
CA PHE A 143 -7.39 -3.61 -1.35
C PHE A 143 -6.88 -2.88 -2.59
N SER A 144 -7.06 -1.56 -2.69
CA SER A 144 -6.61 -0.78 -3.85
C SER A 144 -5.09 -0.76 -4.02
N LEU A 145 -4.33 -1.01 -2.95
CA LEU A 145 -2.88 -1.18 -2.98
C LEU A 145 -2.47 -2.66 -3.05
N MET A 146 -3.12 -3.53 -2.27
CA MET A 146 -2.78 -4.95 -2.19
C MET A 146 -2.95 -5.66 -3.54
N ILE A 147 -4.08 -5.44 -4.23
CA ILE A 147 -4.37 -6.14 -5.49
C ILE A 147 -3.32 -5.81 -6.56
N PRO A 148 -2.99 -4.53 -6.84
CA PRO A 148 -1.90 -4.21 -7.76
C PRO A 148 -0.55 -4.76 -7.32
N ARG A 149 -0.24 -4.83 -6.01
CA ARG A 149 1.02 -5.46 -5.57
C ARG A 149 1.03 -6.96 -5.89
N ILE A 150 -0.08 -7.67 -5.71
CA ILE A 150 -0.19 -9.08 -6.11
C ILE A 150 -0.01 -9.20 -7.62
N MET A 151 -0.70 -8.38 -8.41
CA MET A 151 -0.57 -8.36 -9.87
C MET A 151 0.88 -8.10 -10.31
N TRP A 152 1.57 -7.19 -9.64
CA TRP A 152 2.98 -6.92 -9.87
C TRP A 152 3.84 -8.17 -9.57
N HIS A 153 3.65 -8.85 -8.44
CA HIS A 153 4.40 -10.08 -8.14
C HIS A 153 4.13 -11.20 -9.15
N LEU A 154 2.91 -11.29 -9.68
CA LEU A 154 2.52 -12.23 -10.74
C LEU A 154 3.07 -11.86 -12.13
N GLY A 155 3.78 -10.73 -12.26
CA GLY A 155 4.36 -10.29 -13.54
C GLY A 155 3.35 -9.67 -14.50
N ILE A 156 2.15 -9.30 -14.03
CA ILE A 156 1.11 -8.71 -14.87
C ILE A 156 1.52 -7.28 -15.25
N TRP A 157 1.49 -6.96 -16.55
CA TRP A 157 1.77 -5.63 -17.10
C TRP A 157 3.13 -5.03 -16.69
N ARG A 158 4.19 -5.85 -16.64
CA ARG A 158 5.58 -5.39 -16.42
C ARG A 158 6.63 -6.30 -17.07
N TYR A 159 7.87 -5.84 -17.07
CA TYR A 159 9.03 -6.67 -17.41
C TYR A 159 9.20 -7.82 -16.41
N VAL A 160 9.50 -9.03 -16.88
CA VAL A 160 9.85 -10.20 -16.07
C VAL A 160 11.11 -10.85 -16.64
N ASP A 161 12.23 -10.75 -15.92
CA ASP A 161 13.55 -11.20 -16.39
C ASP A 161 13.58 -12.66 -16.86
N ALA A 162 12.86 -13.54 -16.16
CA ALA A 162 12.80 -14.95 -16.50
C ALA A 162 12.10 -15.24 -17.85
N CYS A 163 11.12 -14.41 -18.23
CA CYS A 163 10.31 -14.59 -19.43
C CYS A 163 10.89 -13.78 -20.60
N ASP A 164 11.16 -12.49 -20.35
CA ASP A 164 11.51 -11.54 -21.40
C ASP A 164 12.94 -11.72 -21.92
N ARG A 165 13.89 -12.14 -21.06
CA ARG A 165 15.25 -12.48 -21.50
C ARG A 165 15.25 -13.64 -22.52
N GLN A 166 14.37 -14.62 -22.35
CA GLN A 166 14.29 -15.77 -23.27
C GLN A 166 13.68 -15.37 -24.61
N ALA A 167 12.72 -14.44 -24.60
CA ALA A 167 12.13 -13.89 -25.81
C ALA A 167 13.15 -13.08 -26.63
N ASP A 168 13.99 -12.27 -25.99
CA ASP A 168 15.04 -11.49 -26.67
C ASP A 168 16.06 -12.41 -27.36
N VAL A 169 16.56 -13.44 -26.66
CA VAL A 169 17.52 -14.41 -27.23
C VAL A 169 16.92 -15.16 -28.42
N ALA A 170 15.67 -15.61 -28.33
CA ALA A 170 14.99 -16.31 -29.43
C ALA A 170 14.72 -15.42 -30.66
N THR A 171 14.73 -14.10 -30.47
CA THR A 171 14.54 -13.12 -31.56
C THR A 171 15.85 -12.81 -32.26
N ASP A 172 16.96 -12.72 -31.52
CA ASP A 172 18.31 -12.54 -32.08
C ASP A 172 18.79 -13.77 -32.87
N GLU A 173 18.44 -15.00 -32.47
CA GLU A 173 18.80 -16.22 -33.22
C GLU A 173 18.10 -16.32 -34.59
N LYS A 174 17.01 -15.58 -34.82
CA LYS A 174 16.23 -15.62 -36.07
C LYS A 174 16.64 -14.55 -37.09
N LYS A 175 17.65 -13.74 -36.77
CA LYS A 175 18.10 -12.59 -37.58
C LYS A 175 19.49 -12.82 -38.15
#